data_AF-A0A9Q0BB34-F1
#
_entry.id   AF-A0A9Q0BB34-F1
#
_cell.length_a   1.000
_cell.length_b   1.000
_cell.length_c   1.000
_cell.angle_alpha   90.00
_cell.angle_beta   90.00
_cell.angle_gamma   90.00
#
_symmetry.space_group_name_H-M   'P 1'
#
loop_
_entity.id
_entity.type
_entity.pdbx_description
1 polymer ?
#
loop_
_entity_poly.entity_id
_entity_poly.type
_entity_poly.pdbx_seq_one_letter_code
_entity_poly.pdbx_strand_id
1 'polypeptide(L)'
;MADSEVAKRGPDTPPGLSRPNKSNDHENKEAAKTTYCSDACLKAHKPAHQTKHAHFWSKVPATDIINVETNDGVDFAGTLRILTTSRFGLRHIIRSLSEYPLASKAKRKIYISEGHGSVHFARTVAALMCLLPGKDKQLSTLDMFRNAEAAVHLAYSTWVREDVEKTLRARVFAELGSVPLARWEGRGRLKAVYPDLGLTLMGSPDALGHLVMHVGCLPEGRSVPDAASRDCQLRRSLDYLMHGEDENSTWERMYPARRTGWSRWKNGAGGVLLPFGHLKIDVSKISPIFFVDADVRGFAAEPLCEWAFDDIVPSRQSRAEGDTYSQFFSYIQEQMVSFREVLQISSVEFFVIAREKGDSFTDNLDMLGLGPDDKMDRVEIGEGLLDKQPKSTMVDISSILKPCRDSPHATTLCLLTHESIAAQIKSSHNAERMEAKYLSETGWQHSLDNSKCTSSRAEVCQMVHTSYANWPLLAVKELSVPPFMAERADGRHGSVILEGFSGLRMRRRHRVVRDRWSGFPMRDVYLPNGAHDHSLARLRAWQAWAYPEALQWVEFRKARRFPSRADLVGLSTQKGQKTFMRRKKMAARKNVARLGSVRLLNLAENLSAGGLGLLAQIASGMKNLG
;
A
#
# COMPACT_ATOMS: atom_id res chain seq x y z
N MET A 1 18.15 -73.47 15.61
CA MET A 1 17.33 -74.64 15.24
C MET A 1 15.97 -74.11 14.84
N ALA A 2 15.54 -74.13 13.58
CA ALA A 2 16.25 -74.51 12.36
C ALA A 2 15.74 -73.65 11.18
N ASP A 3 16.46 -73.75 10.05
CA ASP A 3 16.23 -73.12 8.74
C ASP A 3 14.84 -73.49 8.14
N SER A 4 14.32 -72.89 7.06
CA SER A 4 14.88 -72.05 5.98
C SER A 4 13.83 -70.97 5.56
N GLU A 5 13.91 -70.17 4.47
CA GLU A 5 14.82 -70.06 3.31
C GLU A 5 14.82 -68.60 2.79
N VAL A 6 15.69 -68.24 1.83
CA VAL A 6 15.69 -66.95 1.14
C VAL A 6 15.89 -67.11 -0.37
N ALA A 7 14.83 -66.87 -1.16
CA ALA A 7 14.89 -66.89 -2.62
C ALA A 7 15.02 -65.47 -3.22
N LYS A 8 16.08 -65.24 -4.00
CA LYS A 8 16.33 -63.98 -4.72
C LYS A 8 15.43 -63.89 -5.96
N ARG A 9 14.89 -62.70 -6.27
CA ARG A 9 14.37 -62.37 -7.61
C ARG A 9 15.10 -61.15 -8.18
N GLY A 10 15.57 -61.27 -9.43
CA GLY A 10 16.13 -60.17 -10.20
C GLY A 10 15.06 -59.36 -10.93
N PRO A 11 15.42 -58.23 -11.56
CA PRO A 11 14.46 -57.36 -12.25
C PRO A 11 14.17 -57.80 -13.69
N ASP A 12 12.89 -57.99 -14.00
CA ASP A 12 12.43 -58.22 -15.37
C ASP A 12 12.54 -56.95 -16.24
N THR A 13 12.92 -57.12 -17.50
CA THR A 13 13.04 -56.05 -18.49
C THR A 13 11.94 -56.19 -19.56
N PRO A 14 11.13 -55.16 -19.85
CA PRO A 14 10.06 -55.26 -20.85
C PRO A 14 10.60 -55.08 -22.29
N PRO A 15 9.95 -55.68 -23.31
CA PRO A 15 10.50 -55.77 -24.67
C PRO A 15 10.06 -54.65 -25.61
N GLY A 16 10.91 -54.39 -26.62
CA GLY A 16 10.49 -54.12 -28.00
C GLY A 16 9.80 -52.78 -28.31
N LEU A 17 10.59 -51.78 -28.72
CA LEU A 17 10.11 -50.70 -29.61
C LEU A 17 10.99 -50.60 -30.86
N SER A 18 10.32 -50.44 -32.00
CA SER A 18 10.89 -50.53 -33.35
C SER A 18 11.73 -49.29 -33.72
N ARG A 19 12.79 -49.52 -34.50
CA ARG A 19 13.59 -48.44 -35.12
C ARG A 19 12.83 -47.81 -36.30
N PRO A 20 12.75 -46.47 -36.41
CA PRO A 20 12.40 -45.81 -37.66
C PRO A 20 13.62 -45.71 -38.60
N ASN A 21 13.36 -45.69 -39.92
CA ASN A 21 14.38 -45.68 -40.97
C ASN A 21 15.20 -44.38 -41.00
N LYS A 22 16.48 -44.51 -41.37
CA LYS A 22 17.31 -43.40 -41.83
C LYS A 22 17.17 -43.24 -43.35
N SER A 23 16.33 -42.31 -43.80
CA SER A 23 16.34 -41.80 -45.17
C SER A 23 15.59 -40.48 -45.24
N ASN A 24 16.33 -39.39 -45.54
CA ASN A 24 15.92 -38.07 -46.07
C ASN A 24 16.66 -36.87 -45.43
N ASP A 25 17.97 -37.02 -45.18
CA ASP A 25 18.87 -35.88 -45.00
C ASP A 25 19.25 -35.28 -46.36
N HIS A 26 18.34 -34.56 -47.05
CA HIS A 26 18.77 -33.62 -48.12
C HIS A 26 17.78 -32.54 -48.62
N GLU A 27 16.65 -32.25 -47.95
CA GLU A 27 15.65 -31.34 -48.55
C GLU A 27 14.94 -30.36 -47.58
N ASN A 28 15.65 -29.80 -46.59
CA ASN A 28 15.07 -28.75 -45.73
C ASN A 28 16.06 -27.68 -45.20
N LYS A 29 17.03 -27.27 -46.02
CA LYS A 29 18.01 -26.21 -45.67
C LYS A 29 17.67 -24.79 -46.16
N GLU A 30 16.50 -24.58 -46.79
CA GLU A 30 16.09 -23.25 -47.28
C GLU A 30 14.86 -22.63 -46.59
N ALA A 31 14.21 -23.33 -45.65
CA ALA A 31 13.13 -22.74 -44.84
C ALA A 31 13.62 -21.89 -43.65
N ALA A 32 14.94 -21.79 -43.44
CA ALA A 32 15.57 -21.11 -42.29
C ALA A 32 15.94 -19.63 -42.57
N LYS A 33 15.12 -18.89 -43.33
CA LYS A 33 15.31 -17.45 -43.56
C LYS A 33 14.14 -16.64 -43.00
N THR A 34 14.47 -15.77 -42.04
CA THR A 34 13.73 -14.57 -41.64
C THR A 34 12.25 -14.75 -41.26
N THR A 35 12.01 -15.16 -40.02
CA THR A 35 10.83 -14.69 -39.26
C THR A 35 11.33 -14.10 -37.94
N TYR A 36 11.35 -12.77 -37.83
CA TYR A 36 11.72 -12.08 -36.60
C TYR A 36 10.73 -12.45 -35.47
N CYS A 37 11.21 -13.12 -34.44
CA CYS A 37 10.40 -13.49 -33.27
C CYS A 37 10.20 -12.31 -32.28
N SER A 38 10.17 -11.07 -32.78
CA SER A 38 9.96 -9.86 -31.96
C SER A 38 8.51 -9.77 -31.48
N ASP A 39 7.56 -9.91 -32.39
CA ASP A 39 6.14 -9.68 -32.10
C ASP A 39 5.49 -10.80 -31.29
N ALA A 40 5.95 -12.05 -31.44
CA ALA A 40 5.37 -13.21 -30.76
C ALA A 40 5.83 -13.29 -29.30
N CYS A 41 7.13 -13.14 -29.01
CA CYS A 41 7.62 -13.09 -27.61
C CYS A 41 7.07 -11.87 -26.86
N LEU A 42 7.03 -10.69 -27.48
CA LEU A 42 6.44 -9.50 -26.84
C LEU A 42 4.92 -9.61 -26.63
N LYS A 43 4.19 -10.40 -27.45
CA LYS A 43 2.76 -10.69 -27.20
C LYS A 43 2.57 -11.79 -26.15
N ALA A 44 3.45 -12.78 -26.08
CA ALA A 44 3.47 -13.83 -25.04
C ALA A 44 3.95 -13.32 -23.66
N HIS A 45 4.62 -12.16 -23.61
CA HIS A 45 5.03 -11.47 -22.38
C HIS A 45 4.37 -10.09 -22.20
N LYS A 46 3.30 -9.78 -22.95
CA LYS A 46 2.24 -8.97 -22.33
C LYS A 46 1.73 -9.78 -21.14
N PRO A 47 1.71 -9.24 -19.91
CA PRO A 47 0.97 -9.88 -18.84
C PRO A 47 -0.51 -9.85 -19.19
N ALA A 48 -0.96 -10.89 -19.88
CA ALA A 48 -2.37 -11.26 -19.92
C ALA A 48 -2.84 -11.29 -18.46
N HIS A 49 -3.93 -10.58 -18.18
CA HIS A 49 -4.41 -10.27 -16.82
C HIS A 49 -3.81 -9.04 -16.09
N GLN A 50 -3.10 -8.11 -16.74
CA GLN A 50 -3.15 -6.70 -16.29
C GLN A 50 -4.50 -6.04 -16.67
N THR A 51 -5.62 -6.58 -16.15
CA THR A 51 -6.84 -5.78 -16.06
C THR A 51 -6.65 -4.71 -14.98
N LYS A 52 -7.47 -3.65 -15.01
CA LYS A 52 -7.42 -2.56 -14.01
C LYS A 52 -7.95 -3.06 -12.66
N HIS A 53 -7.21 -3.93 -11.99
CA HIS A 53 -7.59 -4.49 -10.72
C HIS A 53 -7.72 -3.37 -9.68
N ALA A 54 -8.83 -3.37 -8.95
CA ALA A 54 -8.92 -2.58 -7.74
C ALA A 54 -8.02 -3.27 -6.71
N HIS A 55 -6.95 -2.61 -6.28
CA HIS A 55 -6.12 -3.10 -5.18
C HIS A 55 -6.59 -2.47 -3.87
N PHE A 56 -6.92 -3.32 -2.89
CA PHE A 56 -7.21 -2.89 -1.52
C PHE A 56 -5.92 -2.49 -0.80
N TRP A 57 -4.94 -3.38 -0.83
CA TRP A 57 -3.62 -3.17 -0.26
C TRP A 57 -2.91 -2.03 -0.97
N SER A 58 -2.17 -1.20 -0.22
CA SER A 58 -1.26 -0.25 -0.87
C SER A 58 -0.11 -1.01 -1.52
N LYS A 59 0.19 -0.68 -2.77
CA LYS A 59 1.34 -1.23 -3.51
C LYS A 59 2.70 -0.74 -2.99
N VAL A 60 2.69 0.03 -1.92
CA VAL A 60 3.79 0.87 -1.47
C VAL A 60 4.25 0.37 -0.12
N PRO A 61 5.50 -0.09 0.02
CA PRO A 61 5.99 -0.58 1.29
C PRO A 61 6.00 0.53 2.34
N ALA A 62 5.71 0.15 3.59
CA ALA A 62 6.00 0.99 4.74
C ALA A 62 7.45 1.50 4.66
N THR A 63 7.63 2.76 5.05
CA THR A 63 8.88 3.50 4.91
C THR A 63 8.95 4.43 6.11
N ASP A 64 10.12 4.57 6.76
CA ASP A 64 10.32 5.62 7.75
C ASP A 64 10.26 6.98 7.05
N ILE A 65 9.17 7.72 7.30
CA ILE A 65 8.93 9.05 6.74
C ILE A 65 9.37 10.19 7.67
N ILE A 66 9.80 9.86 8.89
CA ILE A 66 10.19 10.83 9.92
C ILE A 66 11.71 10.98 9.90
N ASN A 67 12.42 9.87 10.09
CA ASN A 67 13.87 9.74 10.16
C ASN A 67 14.53 10.88 10.96
N VAL A 68 14.09 11.04 12.22
CA VAL A 68 14.43 12.21 13.04
C VAL A 68 15.92 12.34 13.27
N GLU A 69 16.63 11.22 13.48
CA GLU A 69 18.07 11.19 13.71
C GLU A 69 18.85 11.81 12.53
N THR A 70 18.55 11.41 11.29
CA THR A 70 19.23 11.93 10.08
C THR A 70 18.78 13.34 9.71
N ASN A 71 17.52 13.66 10.00
CA ASN A 71 16.92 14.91 9.58
C ASN A 71 17.14 16.00 10.62
N ASP A 72 16.49 15.91 11.78
CA ASP A 72 16.36 17.01 12.74
C ASP A 72 17.34 16.88 13.92
N GLY A 73 17.93 15.69 14.12
CA GLY A 73 18.77 15.33 15.25
C GLY A 73 17.97 14.80 16.46
N VAL A 74 18.60 13.97 17.29
CA VAL A 74 17.93 13.37 18.47
C VAL A 74 17.47 14.45 19.46
N ASP A 75 18.26 15.52 19.62
CA ASP A 75 17.98 16.65 20.51
C ASP A 75 16.86 17.58 20.04
N PHE A 76 16.24 17.32 18.88
CA PHE A 76 15.13 18.15 18.39
C PHE A 76 13.94 18.11 19.35
N ALA A 77 13.67 19.24 20.02
CA ALA A 77 12.59 19.40 20.99
C ALA A 77 11.34 20.11 20.44
N GLY A 78 11.27 20.35 19.13
CA GLY A 78 10.15 21.03 18.48
C GLY A 78 8.91 20.16 18.29
N THR A 79 7.91 20.70 17.59
CA THR A 79 6.73 19.93 17.15
C THR A 79 6.85 19.56 15.66
N LEU A 80 6.93 18.26 15.38
CA LEU A 80 6.86 17.70 14.02
C LEU A 80 5.40 17.52 13.60
N ARG A 81 4.98 18.18 12.52
CA ARG A 81 3.68 17.94 11.87
C ARG A 81 3.88 17.02 10.66
N ILE A 82 3.25 15.84 10.69
CA ILE A 82 3.45 14.75 9.71
C ILE A 82 2.10 14.43 9.06
N LEU A 83 2.01 14.42 7.72
CA LEU A 83 0.81 14.03 6.98
C LEU A 83 1.07 12.77 6.15
N THR A 84 0.19 11.76 6.21
CA THR A 84 0.15 10.60 5.31
C THR A 84 -1.16 10.56 4.52
N THR A 85 -1.10 10.09 3.28
CA THR A 85 -2.25 10.11 2.35
C THR A 85 -2.41 8.83 1.52
N SER A 86 -1.49 7.87 1.67
CA SER A 86 -1.65 6.49 1.17
C SER A 86 -2.81 5.75 1.84
N ARG A 87 -3.29 4.67 1.19
CA ARG A 87 -4.21 3.69 1.80
C ARG A 87 -3.55 3.13 3.06
N PHE A 88 -4.21 3.25 4.22
CA PHE A 88 -3.63 2.80 5.49
C PHE A 88 -2.25 3.42 5.73
N GLY A 89 -2.21 4.75 5.71
CA GLY A 89 -0.99 5.53 5.96
C GLY A 89 -0.35 5.24 7.32
N LEU A 90 -1.13 4.69 8.26
CA LEU A 90 -0.69 4.21 9.57
C LEU A 90 0.53 3.29 9.50
N ARG A 91 0.69 2.44 8.48
CA ARG A 91 1.87 1.56 8.36
C ARG A 91 3.20 2.32 8.24
N HIS A 92 3.20 3.47 7.55
CA HIS A 92 4.38 4.36 7.52
C HIS A 92 4.67 4.94 8.90
N ILE A 93 3.62 5.33 9.62
CA ILE A 93 3.75 5.87 10.97
C ILE A 93 4.23 4.81 11.96
N ILE A 94 3.74 3.57 11.88
CA ILE A 94 4.23 2.43 12.65
C ILE A 94 5.72 2.24 12.37
N ARG A 95 6.14 2.05 11.11
CA ARG A 95 7.55 1.89 10.73
C ARG A 95 8.44 3.03 11.26
N SER A 96 8.01 4.28 11.04
CA SER A 96 8.76 5.49 11.44
C SER A 96 8.87 5.67 12.95
N LEU A 97 7.87 5.21 13.71
CA LEU A 97 7.85 5.35 15.17
C LEU A 97 8.41 4.13 15.90
N SER A 98 8.45 2.95 15.29
CA SER A 98 9.06 1.74 15.87
C SER A 98 10.59 1.86 16.01
N GLU A 99 11.23 2.59 15.09
CA GLU A 99 12.68 2.89 15.13
C GLU A 99 12.99 4.27 15.74
N TYR A 100 12.03 4.91 16.40
CA TYR A 100 12.19 6.27 16.88
C TYR A 100 13.10 6.35 18.13
N PRO A 101 14.13 7.21 18.15
CA PRO A 101 15.00 7.34 19.31
C PRO A 101 14.22 7.73 20.57
N LEU A 102 14.21 6.84 21.57
CA LEU A 102 13.48 7.05 22.85
C LEU A 102 13.94 8.32 23.59
N ALA A 103 15.18 8.76 23.36
CA ALA A 103 15.74 9.99 23.92
C ALA A 103 15.19 11.28 23.29
N SER A 104 14.51 11.21 22.13
CA SER A 104 14.06 12.39 21.42
C SER A 104 12.83 13.04 22.06
N LYS A 105 12.94 14.35 22.29
CA LYS A 105 11.94 15.16 22.99
C LYS A 105 10.87 15.75 22.07
N ALA A 106 10.89 15.42 20.77
CA ALA A 106 9.99 16.03 19.80
C ALA A 106 8.52 15.62 20.03
N LYS A 107 7.66 16.63 20.11
CA LYS A 107 6.20 16.44 20.06
C LYS A 107 5.79 16.11 18.62
N ARG A 108 4.81 15.22 18.45
CA ARG A 108 4.33 14.81 17.12
C ARG A 108 2.85 15.07 16.97
N LYS A 109 2.46 15.71 15.86
CA LYS A 109 1.07 15.80 15.39
C LYS A 109 0.98 15.09 14.05
N ILE A 110 0.25 13.98 14.02
CA ILE A 110 0.21 13.03 12.91
C ILE A 110 -1.18 13.07 12.28
N TYR A 111 -1.21 13.41 11.00
CA TYR A 111 -2.42 13.56 10.20
C TYR A 111 -2.49 12.40 9.20
N ILE A 112 -3.56 11.60 9.25
CA ILE A 112 -3.74 10.45 8.36
C ILE A 112 -5.01 10.69 7.52
N SER A 113 -4.84 10.96 6.22
CA SER A 113 -5.93 11.30 5.30
C SER A 113 -6.30 10.13 4.39
N GLU A 114 -7.23 9.30 4.86
CA GLU A 114 -7.68 8.09 4.16
C GLU A 114 -8.66 8.46 3.04
N GLY A 115 -8.19 8.45 1.78
CA GLY A 115 -8.96 8.88 0.60
C GLY A 115 -9.62 7.78 -0.23
N HIS A 116 -9.58 6.53 0.22
CA HIS A 116 -9.98 5.36 -0.57
C HIS A 116 -11.25 4.66 -0.06
N GLY A 117 -12.11 5.42 0.63
CA GLY A 117 -13.39 4.94 1.16
C GLY A 117 -13.35 4.72 2.69
N SER A 118 -14.54 4.52 3.25
CA SER A 118 -14.75 4.34 4.69
C SER A 118 -14.02 3.13 5.28
N VAL A 119 -13.76 2.09 4.49
CA VAL A 119 -13.13 0.85 4.95
C VAL A 119 -11.68 1.05 5.36
N HIS A 120 -10.88 1.82 4.60
CA HIS A 120 -9.51 2.12 4.99
C HIS A 120 -9.44 3.08 6.18
N PHE A 121 -10.39 4.02 6.28
CA PHE A 121 -10.58 4.84 7.47
C PHE A 121 -10.88 3.97 8.70
N ALA A 122 -11.83 3.03 8.61
CA ALA A 122 -12.13 2.09 9.68
C ALA A 122 -10.94 1.20 10.04
N ARG A 123 -10.21 0.66 9.05
CA ARG A 123 -8.97 -0.12 9.23
C ARG A 123 -7.92 0.67 10.02
N THR A 124 -7.65 1.91 9.61
CA THR A 124 -6.71 2.82 10.28
C THR A 124 -7.15 3.13 11.72
N VAL A 125 -8.40 3.53 11.94
CA VAL A 125 -8.90 3.90 13.27
C VAL A 125 -8.90 2.70 14.21
N ALA A 126 -9.42 1.55 13.80
CA ALA A 126 -9.55 0.40 14.67
C ALA A 126 -8.18 -0.23 15.02
N ALA A 127 -7.23 -0.28 14.06
CA ALA A 127 -5.85 -0.67 14.36
C ALA A 127 -5.20 0.31 15.34
N LEU A 128 -5.39 1.62 15.15
CA LEU A 128 -4.85 2.64 16.04
C LEU A 128 -5.44 2.55 17.46
N MET A 129 -6.75 2.31 17.62
CA MET A 129 -7.39 2.10 18.94
C MET A 129 -6.84 0.87 19.69
N CYS A 130 -6.47 -0.19 18.98
CA CYS A 130 -5.80 -1.34 19.59
C CYS A 130 -4.42 -0.93 20.14
N LEU A 131 -3.66 -0.16 19.37
CA LEU A 131 -2.25 0.18 19.64
C LEU A 131 -2.05 1.36 20.59
N LEU A 132 -2.96 2.34 20.63
CA LEU A 132 -2.89 3.47 21.56
C LEU A 132 -2.91 3.00 23.02
N PRO A 133 -2.16 3.66 23.93
CA PRO A 133 -2.31 3.42 25.37
C PRO A 133 -3.74 3.73 25.79
N GLY A 134 -4.34 2.86 26.62
CA GLY A 134 -5.63 3.16 27.24
C GLY A 134 -5.47 4.12 28.41
N LYS A 135 -6.57 4.34 29.15
CA LYS A 135 -6.55 5.05 30.44
C LYS A 135 -5.55 4.41 31.41
N ASP A 136 -5.50 3.09 31.42
CA ASP A 136 -4.46 2.31 32.08
C ASP A 136 -3.16 2.36 31.27
N LYS A 137 -2.27 3.29 31.63
CA LYS A 137 -0.98 3.50 30.94
C LYS A 137 0.00 2.32 31.14
N GLN A 138 -0.17 1.56 32.21
CA GLN A 138 0.57 0.33 32.49
C GLN A 138 -0.27 -0.89 32.11
N LEU A 139 -0.12 -1.37 30.87
CA LEU A 139 -0.56 -2.73 30.51
C LEU A 139 0.56 -3.72 30.82
N SER A 140 0.18 -4.98 31.06
CA SER A 140 1.17 -6.07 31.05
C SER A 140 1.79 -6.23 29.66
N THR A 141 3.03 -6.72 29.59
CA THR A 141 3.69 -7.05 28.32
C THR A 141 2.84 -8.00 27.47
N LEU A 142 2.17 -8.97 28.10
CA LEU A 142 1.27 -9.92 27.43
C LEU A 142 0.12 -9.22 26.72
N ASP A 143 -0.47 -8.18 27.33
CA ASP A 143 -1.57 -7.43 26.70
C ASP A 143 -1.06 -6.49 25.60
N MET A 144 0.20 -6.05 25.63
CA MET A 144 0.81 -5.37 24.48
C MET A 144 0.90 -6.29 23.26
N PHE A 145 1.38 -7.52 23.44
CA PHE A 145 1.44 -8.52 22.37
C PHE A 145 0.06 -8.92 21.83
N ARG A 146 -0.95 -9.10 22.71
CA ARG A 146 -2.34 -9.36 22.31
C ARG A 146 -2.95 -8.21 21.50
N ASN A 147 -2.73 -6.97 21.92
CA ASN A 147 -3.21 -5.80 21.21
C ASN A 147 -2.52 -5.60 19.86
N ALA A 148 -1.22 -5.90 19.78
CA ALA A 148 -0.47 -5.92 18.52
C ALA A 148 -0.99 -7.02 17.58
N GLU A 149 -1.15 -8.26 18.05
CA GLU A 149 -1.74 -9.37 17.28
C GLU A 149 -3.15 -9.05 16.78
N ALA A 150 -3.99 -8.43 17.62
CA ALA A 150 -5.32 -8.00 17.22
C ALA A 150 -5.29 -6.92 16.12
N ALA A 151 -4.34 -5.98 16.18
CA ALA A 151 -4.12 -4.98 15.13
C ALA A 151 -3.56 -5.61 13.84
N VAL A 152 -2.65 -6.61 13.92
CA VAL A 152 -2.18 -7.39 12.75
C VAL A 152 -3.36 -8.07 12.07
N HIS A 153 -4.18 -8.80 12.81
CA HIS A 153 -5.34 -9.51 12.26
C HIS A 153 -6.39 -8.56 11.70
N LEU A 154 -6.69 -7.44 12.37
CA LEU A 154 -7.63 -6.44 11.84
C LEU A 154 -7.10 -5.80 10.54
N ALA A 155 -5.80 -5.54 10.44
CA ALA A 155 -5.20 -4.95 9.27
C ALA A 155 -5.09 -5.94 8.09
N TYR A 156 -4.79 -7.22 8.36
CA TYR A 156 -4.30 -8.19 7.35
C TYR A 156 -5.04 -9.52 7.25
N SER A 157 -6.06 -9.77 8.08
CA SER A 157 -6.80 -11.04 8.10
C SER A 157 -8.30 -10.85 7.85
N THR A 158 -8.84 -11.61 6.91
CA THR A 158 -10.29 -11.61 6.60
C THR A 158 -11.15 -12.35 7.63
N TRP A 159 -10.56 -13.30 8.36
CA TRP A 159 -11.16 -13.89 9.55
C TRP A 159 -10.22 -13.68 10.75
N VAL A 160 -10.76 -13.75 11.96
CA VAL A 160 -10.03 -13.57 13.21
C VAL A 160 -10.37 -14.70 14.19
N ARG A 161 -9.47 -14.94 15.16
CA ARG A 161 -9.74 -15.83 16.28
C ARG A 161 -10.72 -15.20 17.27
N GLU A 162 -11.36 -16.01 18.12
CA GLU A 162 -12.30 -15.51 19.13
C GLU A 162 -11.63 -14.67 20.23
N ASP A 163 -10.40 -14.98 20.63
CA ASP A 163 -9.63 -14.17 21.59
C ASP A 163 -9.21 -12.82 20.99
N VAL A 164 -8.86 -12.81 19.69
CA VAL A 164 -8.65 -11.59 18.91
C VAL A 164 -9.94 -10.77 18.83
N GLU A 165 -11.08 -11.40 18.51
CA GLU A 165 -12.39 -10.73 18.49
C GLU A 165 -12.73 -10.09 19.84
N LYS A 166 -12.53 -10.82 20.95
CA LYS A 166 -12.71 -10.29 22.32
C LYS A 166 -11.80 -9.11 22.61
N THR A 167 -10.54 -9.16 22.15
CA THR A 167 -9.58 -8.05 22.28
C THR A 167 -10.02 -6.83 21.48
N LEU A 168 -10.47 -7.01 20.24
CA LEU A 168 -11.02 -5.95 19.39
C LEU A 168 -12.27 -5.33 20.02
N ARG A 169 -13.19 -6.14 20.56
CA ARG A 169 -14.37 -5.68 21.32
C ARG A 169 -13.96 -4.82 22.51
N ALA A 170 -13.10 -5.35 23.39
CA ALA A 170 -12.66 -4.67 24.61
C ALA A 170 -11.91 -3.35 24.35
N ARG A 171 -11.09 -3.28 23.28
CA ARG A 171 -10.27 -2.09 22.97
C ARG A 171 -10.96 -1.06 22.09
N VAL A 172 -11.60 -1.48 21.00
CA VAL A 172 -12.08 -0.55 19.97
C VAL A 172 -13.50 -0.07 20.28
N PHE A 173 -14.38 -0.94 20.78
CA PHE A 173 -15.80 -0.63 20.95
C PHE A 173 -16.07 0.15 22.24
N ALA A 174 -15.42 -0.25 23.35
CA ALA A 174 -15.54 0.43 24.63
C ALA A 174 -15.15 1.92 24.51
N GLU A 175 -14.07 2.20 23.77
CA GLU A 175 -13.61 3.56 23.52
C GLU A 175 -14.52 4.30 22.51
N LEU A 176 -14.78 3.73 21.31
CA LEU A 176 -15.61 4.39 20.28
C LEU A 176 -17.07 4.63 20.71
N GLY A 177 -17.66 3.76 21.52
CA GLY A 177 -19.05 3.87 21.97
C GLY A 177 -19.30 4.99 23.00
N SER A 178 -18.24 5.60 23.53
CA SER A 178 -18.33 6.54 24.66
C SER A 178 -18.38 8.03 24.28
N VAL A 179 -18.06 8.39 23.03
CA VAL A 179 -17.81 9.80 22.65
C VAL A 179 -18.96 10.41 21.85
N PRO A 180 -19.55 11.54 22.30
CA PRO A 180 -20.56 12.26 21.53
C PRO A 180 -19.97 12.86 20.25
N LEU A 181 -20.65 12.64 19.12
CA LEU A 181 -20.26 13.20 17.83
C LEU A 181 -20.60 14.70 17.79
N ALA A 182 -19.59 15.56 17.90
CA ALA A 182 -19.77 17.00 17.76
C ALA A 182 -19.93 17.38 16.28
N ARG A 183 -20.91 18.23 15.98
CA ARG A 183 -21.07 18.84 14.66
C ARG A 183 -19.93 19.84 14.43
N TRP A 184 -19.25 19.75 13.29
CA TRP A 184 -18.29 20.77 12.87
C TRP A 184 -19.01 21.83 12.02
N GLU A 185 -18.96 23.08 12.46
CA GLU A 185 -19.67 24.18 11.80
C GLU A 185 -19.08 24.48 10.41
N GLY A 186 -19.95 24.69 9.42
CA GLY A 186 -19.57 25.20 8.09
C GLY A 186 -19.55 24.22 6.92
N ARG A 187 -19.38 22.89 7.12
CA ARG A 187 -19.32 21.91 5.99
C ARG A 187 -20.09 20.60 6.17
N GLY A 188 -20.87 20.43 7.24
CA GLY A 188 -21.69 19.22 7.43
C GLY A 188 -20.87 17.96 7.75
N ARG A 189 -19.64 18.13 8.27
CA ARG A 189 -18.81 17.04 8.79
C ARG A 189 -18.95 16.94 10.31
N LEU A 190 -18.61 15.78 10.85
CA LEU A 190 -18.58 15.52 12.27
C LEU A 190 -17.13 15.38 12.74
N LYS A 191 -16.88 15.77 13.99
CA LYS A 191 -15.59 15.66 14.67
C LYS A 191 -15.81 14.88 15.96
N ALA A 192 -15.05 13.80 16.16
CA ALA A 192 -14.97 13.10 17.44
C ALA A 192 -13.57 13.33 18.02
N VAL A 193 -13.48 13.61 19.31
CA VAL A 193 -12.21 13.84 20.01
C VAL A 193 -12.14 12.88 21.19
N TYR A 194 -11.00 12.20 21.31
CA TYR A 194 -10.65 11.25 22.36
C TYR A 194 -9.40 11.81 23.05
N PRO A 195 -9.53 12.78 23.98
CA PRO A 195 -8.39 13.48 24.56
C PRO A 195 -7.41 12.53 25.27
N ASP A 196 -7.96 11.57 26.03
CA ASP A 196 -7.20 10.56 26.78
C ASP A 196 -6.32 9.68 25.88
N LEU A 197 -6.75 9.48 24.63
CA LEU A 197 -6.08 8.68 23.60
C LEU A 197 -5.23 9.55 22.65
N GLY A 198 -5.20 10.87 22.83
CA GLY A 198 -4.53 11.81 21.92
C GLY A 198 -5.10 11.79 20.48
N LEU A 199 -6.34 11.34 20.28
CA LEU A 199 -6.91 11.03 18.97
C LEU A 199 -8.08 11.94 18.60
N THR A 200 -8.06 12.49 17.38
CA THR A 200 -9.17 13.20 16.76
C THR A 200 -9.57 12.48 15.47
N LEU A 201 -10.86 12.23 15.31
CA LEU A 201 -11.46 11.68 14.10
C LEU A 201 -12.29 12.75 13.39
N MET A 202 -12.23 12.79 12.06
CA MET A 202 -13.00 13.71 11.24
C MET A 202 -13.52 13.01 9.97
N GLY A 203 -14.78 13.25 9.62
CA GLY A 203 -15.38 12.69 8.42
C GLY A 203 -16.78 13.22 8.17
N SER A 204 -17.41 12.81 7.07
CA SER A 204 -18.86 12.97 6.91
C SER A 204 -19.63 12.04 7.87
N PRO A 205 -20.92 12.33 8.13
CA PRO A 205 -21.80 11.43 8.88
C PRO A 205 -21.77 10.00 8.33
N ASP A 206 -21.76 9.84 7.01
CA ASP A 206 -21.66 8.53 6.35
C ASP A 206 -20.35 7.82 6.69
N ALA A 207 -19.20 8.50 6.59
CA ALA A 207 -17.90 7.88 6.87
C ALA A 207 -17.73 7.43 8.34
N LEU A 208 -18.26 8.21 9.28
CA LEU A 208 -18.25 7.87 10.71
C LEU A 208 -19.33 6.85 11.06
N GLY A 209 -20.50 6.88 10.40
CA GLY A 209 -21.50 5.82 10.46
C GLY A 209 -20.93 4.49 9.95
N HIS A 210 -20.19 4.51 8.84
CA HIS A 210 -19.46 3.33 8.36
C HIS A 210 -18.38 2.87 9.33
N LEU A 211 -17.62 3.75 9.99
CA LEU A 211 -16.72 3.35 11.09
C LEU A 211 -17.50 2.61 12.20
N VAL A 212 -18.66 3.15 12.61
CA VAL A 212 -19.54 2.53 13.60
C VAL A 212 -20.09 1.19 13.10
N MET A 213 -20.33 0.99 11.81
CA MET A 213 -20.72 -0.32 11.26
C MET A 213 -19.51 -1.29 11.19
N HIS A 214 -18.37 -0.86 10.68
CA HIS A 214 -17.12 -1.64 10.56
C HIS A 214 -16.47 -2.01 11.89
N VAL A 215 -16.87 -1.36 12.98
CA VAL A 215 -16.53 -1.79 14.33
C VAL A 215 -17.79 -2.39 14.96
N GLY A 216 -18.78 -1.57 15.30
CA GLY A 216 -20.00 -1.93 16.05
C GLY A 216 -20.82 -3.12 15.56
N CYS A 217 -20.74 -3.54 14.29
CA CYS A 217 -21.44 -4.73 13.78
C CYS A 217 -20.75 -6.06 14.09
N LEU A 218 -20.19 -6.22 15.29
CA LEU A 218 -20.02 -7.52 15.93
C LEU A 218 -21.11 -7.70 17.00
N PRO A 219 -22.34 -8.13 16.65
CA PRO A 219 -23.39 -8.31 17.64
C PRO A 219 -22.96 -9.27 18.76
N GLU A 220 -23.41 -9.01 19.97
CA GLU A 220 -23.32 -9.99 21.06
C GLU A 220 -24.09 -11.26 20.68
N GLY A 221 -23.49 -12.42 20.92
CA GLY A 221 -24.15 -13.72 20.79
C GLY A 221 -24.52 -14.18 19.37
N ARG A 222 -24.62 -13.30 18.37
CA ARG A 222 -24.76 -13.73 16.97
C ARG A 222 -23.42 -14.27 16.48
N SER A 223 -23.24 -15.58 16.61
CA SER A 223 -22.50 -16.34 15.61
C SER A 223 -22.96 -15.84 14.24
N VAL A 224 -22.03 -15.38 13.40
CA VAL A 224 -22.33 -15.12 11.99
C VAL A 224 -23.00 -16.38 11.44
N PRO A 225 -24.24 -16.32 10.95
CA PRO A 225 -24.94 -17.52 10.49
C PRO A 225 -24.06 -18.27 9.48
N ASP A 226 -24.08 -19.60 9.46
CA ASP A 226 -23.27 -20.38 8.52
C ASP A 226 -23.49 -19.94 7.05
N ALA A 227 -24.70 -19.46 6.73
CA ALA A 227 -25.02 -18.84 5.44
C ALA A 227 -24.18 -17.57 5.15
N ALA A 228 -23.97 -16.69 6.12
CA ALA A 228 -23.14 -15.50 5.98
C ALA A 228 -21.64 -15.82 5.99
N SER A 229 -21.22 -16.91 6.66
CA SER A 229 -19.87 -17.46 6.52
C SER A 229 -19.63 -17.97 5.09
N ARG A 230 -20.59 -18.71 4.51
CA ARG A 230 -20.57 -19.15 3.10
C ARG A 230 -20.58 -17.98 2.12
N ASP A 231 -21.42 -16.95 2.34
CA ASP A 231 -21.45 -15.76 1.49
C ASP A 231 -20.10 -15.01 1.52
N CYS A 232 -19.49 -14.84 2.70
CA CYS A 232 -18.17 -14.21 2.80
C CYS A 232 -17.06 -15.05 2.15
N GLN A 233 -17.12 -16.39 2.23
CA GLN A 233 -16.22 -17.27 1.49
C GLN A 233 -16.42 -17.15 -0.03
N LEU A 234 -17.66 -17.17 -0.51
CA LEU A 234 -18.00 -16.97 -1.93
C LEU A 234 -17.52 -15.60 -2.41
N ARG A 235 -17.81 -14.55 -1.66
CA ARG A 235 -17.40 -13.17 -1.96
C ARG A 235 -15.88 -13.04 -2.02
N ARG A 236 -15.12 -13.63 -1.09
CA ARG A 236 -13.65 -13.65 -1.17
C ARG A 236 -13.16 -14.45 -2.38
N SER A 237 -13.83 -15.56 -2.72
CA SER A 237 -13.48 -16.38 -3.88
C SER A 237 -13.71 -15.62 -5.19
N LEU A 238 -14.82 -14.88 -5.30
CA LEU A 238 -15.10 -13.96 -6.42
C LEU A 238 -14.11 -12.79 -6.45
N ASP A 239 -13.78 -12.19 -5.30
CA ASP A 239 -12.75 -11.14 -5.22
C ASP A 239 -11.39 -11.65 -5.69
N TYR A 240 -11.02 -12.89 -5.32
CA TYR A 240 -9.80 -13.53 -5.81
C TYR A 240 -9.83 -13.75 -7.33
N LEU A 241 -10.91 -14.31 -7.87
CA LEU A 241 -11.05 -14.51 -9.33
C LEU A 241 -10.98 -13.19 -10.12
N MET A 242 -11.39 -12.08 -9.49
CA MET A 242 -11.41 -10.76 -10.12
C MET A 242 -10.14 -9.93 -9.89
N HIS A 243 -9.39 -10.15 -8.80
CA HIS A 243 -8.32 -9.26 -8.31
C HIS A 243 -7.11 -9.95 -7.67
N GLY A 244 -7.11 -11.27 -7.51
CA GLY A 244 -5.96 -12.05 -7.04
C GLY A 244 -4.89 -12.23 -8.13
N GLU A 245 -3.69 -12.65 -7.72
CA GLU A 245 -2.66 -13.08 -8.68
C GLU A 245 -3.07 -14.36 -9.39
N ASP A 246 -2.70 -14.51 -10.66
CA ASP A 246 -2.85 -15.79 -11.37
C ASP A 246 -2.02 -16.88 -10.67
N GLU A 247 -2.59 -18.08 -10.55
CA GLU A 247 -1.92 -19.18 -9.88
C GLU A 247 -0.64 -19.56 -10.63
N ASN A 248 -0.67 -19.72 -11.96
CA ASN A 248 0.49 -20.19 -12.72
C ASN A 248 1.65 -19.18 -12.62
N SER A 249 1.36 -17.89 -12.78
CA SER A 249 2.32 -16.81 -12.56
C SER A 249 2.92 -16.83 -11.14
N THR A 250 2.08 -17.09 -10.13
CA THR A 250 2.52 -17.27 -8.74
C THR A 250 3.43 -18.50 -8.59
N TRP A 251 3.05 -19.64 -9.17
CA TRP A 251 3.82 -20.88 -9.13
C TRP A 251 5.17 -20.77 -9.83
N GLU A 252 5.28 -19.98 -10.91
CA GLU A 252 6.52 -19.78 -11.66
C GLU A 252 7.52 -18.80 -11.02
N ARG A 253 7.01 -17.78 -10.31
CA ARG A 253 7.82 -16.76 -9.61
C ARG A 253 8.26 -17.19 -8.21
N MET A 254 7.35 -17.73 -7.41
CA MET A 254 7.59 -17.95 -5.98
C MET A 254 8.38 -19.24 -5.70
N TYR A 255 9.27 -19.18 -4.71
CA TYR A 255 10.00 -20.37 -4.25
C TYR A 255 9.09 -21.34 -3.45
N PRO A 256 9.40 -22.65 -3.39
CA PRO A 256 8.50 -23.67 -2.87
C PRO A 256 7.88 -23.36 -1.50
N ALA A 257 8.68 -22.99 -0.49
CA ALA A 257 8.19 -22.74 0.86
C ALA A 257 7.19 -21.56 0.92
N ARG A 258 7.45 -20.46 0.19
CA ARG A 258 6.48 -19.36 0.09
C ARG A 258 5.21 -19.77 -0.66
N ARG A 259 5.29 -20.58 -1.71
CA ARG A 259 4.09 -21.09 -2.40
C ARG A 259 3.19 -21.88 -1.45
N THR A 260 3.78 -22.67 -0.55
CA THR A 260 3.05 -23.35 0.53
C THR A 260 2.41 -22.35 1.49
N GLY A 261 3.14 -21.34 1.95
CA GLY A 261 2.61 -20.27 2.80
C GLY A 261 1.47 -19.48 2.15
N TRP A 262 1.63 -19.12 0.87
CA TRP A 262 0.64 -18.38 0.07
C TRP A 262 -0.61 -19.21 -0.21
N SER A 263 -0.47 -20.47 -0.64
CA SER A 263 -1.60 -21.38 -0.84
C SER A 263 -2.33 -21.67 0.47
N ARG A 264 -1.58 -21.79 1.58
CA ARG A 264 -2.16 -21.89 2.93
C ARG A 264 -2.90 -20.61 3.31
N TRP A 265 -2.35 -19.42 3.12
CA TRP A 265 -3.04 -18.16 3.40
C TRP A 265 -4.31 -18.04 2.55
N LYS A 266 -4.20 -18.20 1.23
CA LYS A 266 -5.29 -18.09 0.25
C LYS A 266 -6.41 -19.12 0.50
N ASN A 267 -6.08 -20.41 0.34
CA ASN A 267 -7.03 -21.51 0.29
C ASN A 267 -7.21 -22.17 1.66
N GLY A 268 -6.09 -22.44 2.35
CA GLY A 268 -6.09 -23.18 3.62
C GLY A 268 -6.77 -22.42 4.77
N ALA A 269 -6.45 -21.14 4.93
CA ALA A 269 -6.84 -20.28 6.04
C ALA A 269 -7.84 -19.19 5.64
N GLY A 270 -8.29 -19.15 4.38
CA GLY A 270 -9.30 -18.17 3.92
C GLY A 270 -8.84 -16.71 3.97
N GLY A 271 -7.54 -16.44 3.92
CA GLY A 271 -6.96 -15.08 4.00
C GLY A 271 -6.57 -14.62 5.40
N VAL A 272 -6.51 -15.53 6.38
CA VAL A 272 -5.97 -15.22 7.71
C VAL A 272 -4.46 -15.27 7.66
N LEU A 273 -3.81 -14.19 8.07
CA LEU A 273 -2.37 -14.16 8.27
C LEU A 273 -2.02 -14.93 9.54
N LEU A 274 -1.43 -16.13 9.39
CA LEU A 274 -0.97 -16.97 10.50
C LEU A 274 0.46 -17.44 10.24
N PRO A 275 1.28 -17.60 11.29
CA PRO A 275 2.51 -18.37 11.20
C PRO A 275 2.23 -19.84 10.81
N PHE A 276 3.17 -20.48 10.11
CA PHE A 276 3.11 -21.90 9.82
C PHE A 276 3.06 -22.73 11.11
N GLY A 277 2.34 -23.85 11.07
CA GLY A 277 2.10 -24.71 12.24
C GLY A 277 0.94 -24.28 13.14
N HIS A 278 0.46 -23.03 13.10
CA HIS A 278 -0.75 -22.64 13.87
C HIS A 278 -1.97 -23.48 13.46
N LEU A 279 -2.87 -23.73 14.42
CA LEU A 279 -4.10 -24.47 14.17
C LEU A 279 -5.13 -23.57 13.46
N LYS A 280 -5.89 -24.15 12.53
CA LYS A 280 -6.97 -23.46 11.81
C LYS A 280 -8.25 -23.33 12.64
N ILE A 281 -8.46 -24.28 13.57
CA ILE A 281 -9.72 -24.50 14.30
C ILE A 281 -10.17 -23.23 15.04
N ASP A 282 -9.21 -22.43 15.51
CA ASP A 282 -9.46 -21.25 16.33
C ASP A 282 -9.99 -20.03 15.53
N VAL A 283 -9.97 -20.09 14.20
CA VAL A 283 -10.32 -18.95 13.32
C VAL A 283 -11.70 -19.15 12.68
N SER A 284 -12.73 -18.66 13.37
CA SER A 284 -14.14 -18.80 12.99
C SER A 284 -14.87 -17.48 12.78
N LYS A 285 -14.31 -16.34 13.23
CA LYS A 285 -15.01 -15.05 13.27
C LYS A 285 -14.66 -14.22 12.05
N ILE A 286 -15.63 -13.49 11.51
CA ILE A 286 -15.41 -12.63 10.34
C ILE A 286 -14.77 -11.31 10.78
N SER A 287 -13.73 -10.87 10.07
CA SER A 287 -13.14 -9.56 10.31
C SER A 287 -14.09 -8.45 9.85
N PRO A 288 -14.45 -7.48 10.72
CA PRO A 288 -15.53 -6.53 10.44
C PRO A 288 -15.09 -5.42 9.46
N ILE A 289 -13.82 -5.37 9.08
CA ILE A 289 -13.29 -4.48 8.04
C ILE A 289 -13.73 -4.91 6.64
N PHE A 290 -13.59 -6.19 6.28
CA PHE A 290 -13.58 -6.61 4.87
C PHE A 290 -14.98 -6.88 4.29
N PHE A 291 -15.93 -7.30 5.12
CA PHE A 291 -17.20 -7.86 4.64
C PHE A 291 -18.43 -6.97 4.85
N VAL A 292 -18.34 -5.93 5.69
CA VAL A 292 -19.47 -5.04 6.03
C VAL A 292 -19.92 -4.16 4.85
N ASP A 293 -18.99 -3.69 4.01
CA ASP A 293 -19.32 -2.96 2.79
C ASP A 293 -19.17 -3.90 1.58
N ALA A 294 -20.22 -4.02 0.76
CA ALA A 294 -20.25 -4.85 -0.45
C ALA A 294 -19.30 -4.36 -1.57
N ASP A 295 -18.93 -3.07 -1.56
CA ASP A 295 -18.08 -2.47 -2.61
C ASP A 295 -16.57 -2.66 -2.36
N VAL A 296 -16.14 -3.25 -1.23
CA VAL A 296 -14.74 -3.61 -0.98
C VAL A 296 -14.27 -4.67 -1.99
N ARG A 297 -13.14 -4.37 -2.65
CA ARG A 297 -12.53 -5.19 -3.72
C ARG A 297 -11.01 -5.21 -3.61
N GLY A 298 -10.40 -6.32 -4.02
CA GLY A 298 -8.95 -6.52 -4.07
C GLY A 298 -8.32 -6.88 -2.72
N PHE A 299 -9.13 -7.32 -1.75
CA PHE A 299 -8.67 -7.75 -0.43
C PHE A 299 -8.28 -9.24 -0.41
N ALA A 300 -8.54 -9.96 -1.50
CA ALA A 300 -8.02 -11.29 -1.78
C ALA A 300 -6.62 -11.30 -2.43
N ALA A 301 -6.07 -10.15 -2.83
CA ALA A 301 -4.67 -10.02 -3.24
C ALA A 301 -3.70 -10.16 -2.05
N GLU A 302 -2.43 -10.46 -2.29
CA GLU A 302 -1.44 -10.69 -1.22
C GLU A 302 -1.03 -9.37 -0.51
N PRO A 303 -1.10 -9.28 0.84
CA PRO A 303 -0.83 -8.02 1.56
C PRO A 303 0.65 -7.68 1.75
N LEU A 304 1.58 -8.58 1.37
CA LEU A 304 3.03 -8.40 1.58
C LEU A 304 3.60 -7.12 0.94
N CYS A 305 2.93 -6.57 -0.09
CA CYS A 305 3.34 -5.33 -0.75
C CYS A 305 3.20 -4.06 0.11
N GLU A 306 2.46 -4.12 1.23
CA GLU A 306 2.35 -2.99 2.17
C GLU A 306 3.61 -2.78 3.02
N TRP A 307 4.61 -3.68 2.97
CA TRP A 307 5.84 -3.64 3.77
C TRP A 307 7.09 -3.99 2.95
N ALA A 308 8.27 -3.55 3.41
CA ALA A 308 9.50 -3.74 2.66
C ALA A 308 9.99 -5.20 2.75
N PHE A 309 10.27 -5.78 1.59
CA PHE A 309 10.86 -7.12 1.45
C PHE A 309 12.13 -7.30 2.30
N ASP A 310 13.00 -6.29 2.28
CA ASP A 310 14.28 -6.29 2.98
C ASP A 310 14.15 -6.09 4.51
N ASP A 311 12.98 -5.72 5.04
CA ASP A 311 12.73 -5.80 6.49
C ASP A 311 12.28 -7.21 6.89
N ILE A 312 11.45 -7.85 6.05
CA ILE A 312 10.78 -9.13 6.38
C ILE A 312 11.73 -10.32 6.25
N VAL A 313 12.44 -10.47 5.14
CA VAL A 313 13.25 -11.68 4.89
C VAL A 313 14.48 -11.79 5.82
N PRO A 314 15.14 -10.69 6.22
CA PRO A 314 16.23 -10.74 7.20
C PRO A 314 15.78 -10.91 8.66
N SER A 315 14.46 -10.87 8.97
CA SER A 315 13.92 -11.08 10.33
C SER A 315 14.00 -12.56 10.80
N ARG A 316 15.15 -13.20 10.58
CA ARG A 316 15.46 -14.64 10.77
C ARG A 316 15.37 -15.16 12.22
N GLN A 317 14.75 -14.42 13.13
CA GLN A 317 14.33 -14.93 14.43
C GLN A 317 13.19 -15.96 14.29
N SER A 318 12.48 -16.00 13.16
CA SER A 318 11.49 -17.05 12.88
C SER A 318 12.16 -18.43 12.81
N ARG A 319 11.60 -19.42 13.51
CA ARG A 319 12.13 -20.80 13.59
C ARG A 319 12.08 -21.60 12.28
N ALA A 320 11.55 -21.03 11.19
CA ALA A 320 11.41 -21.67 9.88
C ALA A 320 11.90 -20.73 8.78
N GLU A 321 13.17 -20.89 8.36
CA GLU A 321 13.87 -19.96 7.47
C GLU A 321 13.22 -19.73 6.09
N GLY A 322 12.30 -20.61 5.67
CA GLY A 322 11.56 -20.49 4.40
C GLY A 322 10.13 -19.97 4.52
N ASP A 323 9.59 -19.73 5.72
CA ASP A 323 8.20 -19.30 5.87
C ASP A 323 8.05 -17.77 5.92
N THR A 324 7.82 -17.20 4.74
CA THR A 324 7.54 -15.77 4.56
C THR A 324 6.34 -15.27 5.37
N TYR A 325 5.34 -16.12 5.64
CA TYR A 325 4.11 -15.68 6.32
C TYR A 325 4.30 -15.65 7.84
N SER A 326 5.06 -16.58 8.45
CA SER A 326 5.56 -16.42 9.83
C SER A 326 6.46 -15.21 9.98
N GLN A 327 7.43 -15.03 9.06
CA GLN A 327 8.35 -13.89 9.09
C GLN A 327 7.57 -12.57 9.01
N PHE A 328 6.62 -12.46 8.09
CA PHE A 328 5.75 -11.30 7.97
C PHE A 328 4.92 -11.06 9.23
N PHE A 329 4.19 -12.07 9.73
CA PHE A 329 3.38 -11.92 10.94
C PHE A 329 4.23 -11.46 12.15
N SER A 330 5.38 -12.11 12.38
CA SER A 330 6.27 -11.81 13.51
C SER A 330 6.83 -10.39 13.39
N TYR A 331 7.34 -10.02 12.21
CA TYR A 331 7.85 -8.67 11.95
C TYR A 331 6.78 -7.59 12.17
N ILE A 332 5.55 -7.77 11.70
CA ILE A 332 4.50 -6.75 11.90
C ILE A 332 4.06 -6.70 13.36
N GLN A 333 4.00 -7.83 14.06
CA GLN A 333 3.71 -7.86 15.50
C GLN A 333 4.80 -7.11 16.29
N GLU A 334 6.09 -7.36 15.99
CA GLU A 334 7.23 -6.66 16.59
C GLU A 334 7.15 -5.15 16.34
N GLN A 335 6.97 -4.71 15.08
CA GLN A 335 6.80 -3.29 14.75
C GLN A 335 5.61 -2.69 15.53
N MET A 336 4.49 -3.39 15.64
CA MET A 336 3.33 -2.91 16.41
C MET A 336 3.57 -2.83 17.93
N VAL A 337 4.41 -3.70 18.49
CA VAL A 337 4.84 -3.64 19.90
C VAL A 337 5.78 -2.45 20.12
N SER A 338 6.87 -2.33 19.34
CA SER A 338 7.82 -1.20 19.46
C SER A 338 7.13 0.14 19.25
N PHE A 339 6.18 0.21 18.31
CA PHE A 339 5.32 1.38 18.11
C PHE A 339 4.53 1.75 19.36
N ARG A 340 3.92 0.78 20.04
CA ARG A 340 3.17 0.99 21.29
C ARG A 340 4.07 1.47 22.42
N GLU A 341 5.26 0.88 22.59
CA GLU A 341 6.23 1.29 23.60
C GLU A 341 6.62 2.77 23.43
N VAL A 342 6.86 3.19 22.19
CA VAL A 342 7.11 4.61 21.86
C VAL A 342 5.90 5.49 22.15
N LEU A 343 4.68 5.03 21.91
CA LEU A 343 3.45 5.76 22.27
C LEU A 343 3.22 5.89 23.78
N GLN A 344 3.67 4.93 24.60
CA GLN A 344 3.54 5.01 26.06
C GLN A 344 4.42 6.11 26.66
N ILE A 345 5.64 6.29 26.13
CA ILE A 345 6.62 7.24 26.69
C ILE A 345 6.56 8.63 26.04
N SER A 346 5.85 8.82 24.92
CA SER A 346 6.02 10.02 24.10
C SER A 346 4.72 10.71 23.63
N SER A 347 4.80 12.04 23.52
CA SER A 347 3.66 12.91 23.19
C SER A 347 3.36 12.88 21.69
N VAL A 348 2.41 12.04 21.31
CA VAL A 348 1.88 11.92 19.94
C VAL A 348 0.38 12.22 19.92
N GLU A 349 -0.02 13.18 19.08
CA GLU A 349 -1.42 13.45 18.75
C GLU A 349 -1.74 12.92 17.35
N PHE A 350 -2.87 12.23 17.20
CA PHE A 350 -3.35 11.67 15.94
C PHE A 350 -4.60 12.39 15.44
N PHE A 351 -4.65 12.66 14.14
CA PHE A 351 -5.77 13.27 13.44
C PHE A 351 -6.10 12.40 12.22
N VAL A 352 -7.11 11.53 12.33
CA VAL A 352 -7.51 10.64 11.24
C VAL A 352 -8.71 11.24 10.51
N ILE A 353 -8.55 11.46 9.21
CA ILE A 353 -9.53 12.12 8.34
C ILE A 353 -10.04 11.11 7.31
N ALA A 354 -11.34 10.86 7.30
CA ALA A 354 -12.02 10.23 6.18
C ALA A 354 -12.16 11.26 5.05
N ARG A 355 -11.31 11.15 4.02
CA ARG A 355 -11.29 12.06 2.87
C ARG A 355 -12.31 11.60 1.82
N GLU A 356 -13.13 12.53 1.35
CA GLU A 356 -14.15 12.28 0.34
C GLU A 356 -13.63 12.54 -1.09
N LYS A 357 -14.39 12.04 -2.07
CA LYS A 357 -14.00 12.10 -3.48
C LYS A 357 -14.01 13.54 -4.00
N GLY A 358 -12.81 14.08 -4.19
CA GLY A 358 -12.59 15.41 -4.76
C GLY A 358 -12.37 16.51 -3.72
N ASP A 359 -12.06 16.15 -2.48
CA ASP A 359 -11.46 17.08 -1.51
C ASP A 359 -9.99 17.35 -1.89
N SER A 360 -9.56 18.60 -1.70
CA SER A 360 -8.13 18.95 -1.63
C SER A 360 -7.55 18.55 -0.28
N PHE A 361 -6.23 18.38 -0.21
CA PHE A 361 -5.55 18.23 1.08
C PHE A 361 -5.67 19.49 1.94
N THR A 362 -5.61 20.67 1.33
CA THR A 362 -5.76 21.96 2.04
C THR A 362 -7.09 22.05 2.74
N ASP A 363 -8.18 21.87 1.99
CA ASP A 363 -9.55 21.86 2.52
C ASP A 363 -9.70 20.92 3.74
N ASN A 364 -9.06 19.75 3.74
CA ASN A 364 -9.10 18.82 4.89
C ASN A 364 -8.27 19.27 6.10
N LEU A 365 -7.17 19.99 5.89
CA LEU A 365 -6.34 20.53 6.97
C LEU A 365 -6.96 21.80 7.57
N ASP A 366 -7.49 22.70 6.74
CA ASP A 366 -8.24 23.88 7.17
C ASP A 366 -9.41 23.46 8.10
N MET A 367 -10.09 22.34 7.80
CA MET A 367 -11.15 21.79 8.65
C MET A 367 -10.68 21.30 10.03
N LEU A 368 -9.42 20.92 10.19
CA LEU A 368 -8.85 20.57 11.50
C LEU A 368 -8.54 21.81 12.36
N GLY A 369 -8.82 23.02 11.86
CA GLY A 369 -8.46 24.28 12.53
C GLY A 369 -6.98 24.63 12.36
N LEU A 370 -6.30 24.01 11.39
CA LEU A 370 -4.92 24.36 11.04
C LEU A 370 -4.94 25.69 10.30
N GLY A 371 -4.28 26.70 10.87
CA GLY A 371 -4.21 28.02 10.27
C GLY A 371 -3.30 28.07 9.04
N PRO A 372 -3.22 29.21 8.35
CA PRO A 372 -2.28 29.42 7.25
C PRO A 372 -0.83 29.13 7.62
N ASP A 373 -0.45 29.21 8.89
CA ASP A 373 0.91 28.96 9.40
C ASP A 373 1.15 27.51 9.89
N ASP A 374 0.11 26.67 10.00
CA ASP A 374 0.19 25.27 10.42
C ASP A 374 0.69 24.35 9.29
N LYS A 375 1.90 24.62 8.83
CA LYS A 375 2.56 23.88 7.75
C LYS A 375 3.19 22.57 8.25
N MET A 376 3.24 21.59 7.35
CA MET A 376 3.78 20.25 7.59
C MET A 376 5.32 20.20 7.48
N ASP A 377 5.93 19.38 8.34
CA ASP A 377 7.36 19.03 8.31
C ASP A 377 7.63 17.80 7.42
N ARG A 378 6.70 16.84 7.42
CA ARG A 378 6.76 15.63 6.59
C ARG A 378 5.42 15.43 5.90
N VAL A 379 5.43 15.09 4.63
CA VAL A 379 4.23 14.74 3.86
C VAL A 379 4.52 13.49 3.04
N GLU A 380 3.72 12.44 3.20
CA GLU A 380 3.69 11.23 2.37
C GLU A 380 2.51 11.33 1.41
N ILE A 381 2.80 11.19 0.12
CA ILE A 381 1.83 11.30 -0.98
C ILE A 381 1.58 9.92 -1.57
N GLY A 382 0.36 9.45 -1.30
CA GLY A 382 -0.08 8.11 -1.61
C GLY A 382 -0.08 7.76 -3.10
N GLU A 383 0.01 6.45 -3.33
CA GLU A 383 -0.06 5.78 -4.62
C GLU A 383 -1.08 6.40 -5.59
N GLY A 384 -0.64 6.71 -6.80
CA GLY A 384 -1.52 7.16 -7.88
C GLY A 384 -2.02 8.61 -7.78
N LEU A 385 -1.79 9.34 -6.69
CA LEU A 385 -2.17 10.76 -6.60
C LEU A 385 -1.32 11.62 -7.54
N LEU A 386 0.00 11.48 -7.44
CA LEU A 386 0.94 12.16 -8.32
C LEU A 386 0.75 11.70 -9.79
N ASP A 387 0.49 10.41 -10.00
CA ASP A 387 0.33 9.82 -11.34
C ASP A 387 -0.94 10.30 -12.06
N LYS A 388 -2.07 10.36 -11.34
CA LYS A 388 -3.38 10.68 -11.93
C LYS A 388 -3.63 12.18 -11.97
N GLN A 389 -3.02 12.95 -11.06
CA GLN A 389 -3.25 14.38 -10.93
C GLN A 389 -1.98 15.15 -10.47
N PRO A 390 -0.91 15.17 -11.29
CA PRO A 390 0.38 15.71 -10.85
C PRO A 390 0.32 17.19 -10.47
N LYS A 391 -0.30 18.02 -11.32
CA LYS A 391 -0.32 19.48 -11.13
C LYS A 391 -1.11 19.91 -9.87
N SER A 392 -2.29 19.35 -9.61
CA SER A 392 -3.06 19.67 -8.39
C SER A 392 -2.38 19.11 -7.14
N THR A 393 -1.86 17.89 -7.20
CA THR A 393 -1.09 17.28 -6.10
C THR A 393 0.10 18.16 -5.72
N MET A 394 0.88 18.65 -6.69
CA MET A 394 2.04 19.53 -6.43
C MET A 394 1.65 20.93 -5.93
N VAL A 395 0.51 21.49 -6.36
CA VAL A 395 -0.03 22.75 -5.79
C VAL A 395 -0.44 22.55 -4.33
N ASP A 396 -1.20 21.49 -4.04
CA ASP A 396 -1.63 21.14 -2.68
C ASP A 396 -0.41 20.94 -1.77
N ILE A 397 0.56 20.10 -2.17
CA ILE A 397 1.82 19.88 -1.44
C ILE A 397 2.53 21.21 -1.16
N SER A 398 2.68 22.08 -2.17
CA SER A 398 3.37 23.36 -1.99
C SER A 398 2.66 24.23 -0.96
N SER A 399 1.32 24.27 -0.97
CA SER A 399 0.55 25.09 -0.04
C SER A 399 0.62 24.61 1.41
N ILE A 400 0.83 23.30 1.66
CA ILE A 400 0.85 22.71 3.01
C ILE A 400 2.26 22.48 3.58
N LEU A 401 3.30 22.35 2.74
CA LEU A 401 4.68 22.10 3.21
C LEU A 401 5.32 23.36 3.81
N LYS A 402 6.10 23.21 4.89
CA LYS A 402 6.94 24.28 5.46
C LYS A 402 8.00 24.74 4.46
N PRO A 403 8.24 26.06 4.30
CA PRO A 403 9.39 26.58 3.58
C PRO A 403 10.72 26.11 4.19
N CYS A 404 11.75 25.90 3.37
CA CYS A 404 13.09 25.50 3.84
C CYS A 404 13.75 26.49 4.82
N ARG A 405 13.29 27.75 4.86
CA ARG A 405 13.73 28.76 5.84
C ARG A 405 13.17 28.49 7.24
N ASP A 406 11.97 27.92 7.30
CA ASP A 406 11.19 27.75 8.53
C ASP A 406 11.39 26.33 9.10
N SER A 407 11.72 25.36 8.22
CA SER A 407 12.24 24.04 8.59
C SER A 407 13.12 23.52 7.44
N PRO A 408 14.47 23.47 7.57
CA PRO A 408 15.37 23.07 6.49
C PRO A 408 15.23 21.57 6.12
N HIS A 409 14.68 20.79 7.05
CA HIS A 409 14.43 19.36 6.88
C HIS A 409 13.04 19.05 6.30
N ALA A 410 12.15 20.05 6.23
CA ALA A 410 10.83 19.90 5.63
C ALA A 410 10.90 19.25 4.24
N THR A 411 10.10 18.19 4.07
CA THR A 411 10.13 17.39 2.85
C THR A 411 8.80 16.70 2.58
N THR A 412 8.55 16.46 1.30
CA THR A 412 7.46 15.62 0.82
C THR A 412 8.03 14.43 0.08
N LEU A 413 7.58 13.24 0.43
CA LEU A 413 7.79 12.00 -0.28
C LEU A 413 6.61 11.78 -1.23
N CYS A 414 6.88 11.74 -2.52
CA CYS A 414 5.91 11.26 -3.51
C CYS A 414 6.43 9.99 -4.16
N LEU A 415 5.51 9.07 -4.46
CA LEU A 415 5.85 7.87 -5.22
C LEU A 415 5.61 8.09 -6.72
N LEU A 416 6.56 7.66 -7.53
CA LEU A 416 6.39 7.40 -8.96
C LEU A 416 6.24 5.90 -9.17
N THR A 417 5.24 5.51 -9.97
CA THR A 417 4.88 4.11 -10.24
C THR A 417 5.09 3.78 -11.72
N HIS A 418 4.90 2.52 -12.10
CA HIS A 418 4.89 2.16 -13.52
C HIS A 418 3.71 2.75 -14.30
N GLU A 419 2.60 3.10 -13.65
CA GLU A 419 1.49 3.83 -14.32
C GLU A 419 1.93 5.21 -14.83
N SER A 420 2.83 5.91 -14.10
CA SER A 420 3.36 7.24 -14.48
C SER A 420 4.10 7.20 -15.82
N ILE A 421 4.84 6.11 -16.06
CA ILE A 421 5.69 5.87 -17.23
C ILE A 421 4.88 5.24 -18.38
N ALA A 422 4.17 4.14 -18.12
CA ALA A 422 3.48 3.36 -19.14
C ALA A 422 2.34 4.15 -19.84
N ALA A 423 1.75 5.13 -19.16
CA ALA A 423 0.78 6.04 -19.75
C ALA A 423 1.37 6.88 -20.91
N GLN A 424 2.68 7.11 -20.91
CA GLN A 424 3.39 7.93 -21.90
C GLN A 424 4.20 7.10 -22.90
N ILE A 425 4.68 5.91 -22.54
CA ILE A 425 5.24 4.94 -23.52
C ILE A 425 4.20 4.63 -24.61
N LYS A 426 2.91 4.53 -24.26
CA LYS A 426 1.81 4.38 -25.24
C LYS A 426 1.66 5.54 -26.23
N SER A 427 2.28 6.70 -25.97
CA SER A 427 2.37 7.82 -26.92
C SER A 427 3.73 7.92 -27.62
N SER A 428 4.71 7.09 -27.27
CA SER A 428 6.08 7.17 -27.79
C SER A 428 6.65 5.80 -28.15
N HIS A 429 6.46 5.42 -29.42
CA HIS A 429 7.26 4.39 -30.12
C HIS A 429 8.79 4.65 -30.02
N ASN A 430 9.16 5.88 -29.67
CA ASN A 430 10.53 6.28 -29.38
C ASN A 430 11.06 5.76 -28.03
N ALA A 431 10.23 5.41 -27.04
CA ALA A 431 10.73 4.89 -25.76
C ALA A 431 11.35 3.50 -25.94
N GLU A 432 10.62 2.57 -26.55
CA GLU A 432 11.09 1.22 -26.92
C GLU A 432 12.34 1.29 -27.83
N ARG A 433 12.31 2.18 -28.85
CA ARG A 433 13.48 2.43 -29.71
C ARG A 433 14.68 3.03 -28.96
N MET A 434 14.46 3.89 -27.96
CA MET A 434 15.54 4.49 -27.17
C MET A 434 16.14 3.50 -26.17
N GLU A 435 15.34 2.60 -25.59
CA GLU A 435 15.83 1.50 -24.76
C GLU A 435 16.67 0.53 -25.60
N ALA A 436 16.14 0.07 -26.75
CA ALA A 436 16.89 -0.76 -27.70
C ALA A 436 18.19 -0.07 -28.20
N LYS A 437 18.11 1.24 -28.50
CA LYS A 437 19.27 2.02 -28.93
C LYS A 437 20.32 2.16 -27.82
N TYR A 438 19.93 2.48 -26.59
CA TYR A 438 20.84 2.59 -25.45
C TYR A 438 21.52 1.26 -25.12
N LEU A 439 20.79 0.14 -25.23
CA LEU A 439 21.34 -1.21 -25.12
C LEU A 439 22.37 -1.51 -26.22
N SER A 440 22.18 -1.02 -27.45
CA SER A 440 23.18 -1.16 -28.53
C SER A 440 24.39 -0.22 -28.37
N GLU A 441 24.19 1.03 -27.97
CA GLU A 441 25.27 2.04 -27.89
C GLU A 441 26.19 1.84 -26.68
N THR A 442 25.73 1.16 -25.62
CA THR A 442 26.55 0.84 -24.43
C THR A 442 27.43 -0.40 -24.60
N GLY A 443 27.52 -0.99 -25.79
CA GLY A 443 28.43 -2.11 -26.10
C GLY A 443 27.99 -3.48 -25.57
N TRP A 444 26.80 -3.59 -24.98
CA TRP A 444 26.31 -4.78 -24.28
C TRP A 444 26.07 -6.01 -25.18
N GLN A 445 26.09 -5.86 -26.51
CA GLN A 445 25.93 -6.99 -27.43
C GLN A 445 27.09 -8.00 -27.38
N HIS A 446 28.29 -7.60 -26.95
CA HIS A 446 29.47 -8.49 -26.98
C HIS A 446 29.57 -9.53 -25.86
N SER A 447 28.64 -9.56 -24.89
CA SER A 447 28.61 -10.58 -23.82
C SER A 447 27.52 -11.65 -24.00
N LEU A 448 26.69 -11.56 -25.04
CA LEU A 448 25.65 -12.56 -25.34
C LEU A 448 26.13 -13.66 -26.30
N ASP A 449 27.27 -13.45 -26.97
CA ASP A 449 27.94 -14.48 -27.75
C ASP A 449 28.70 -15.46 -26.85
N ASN A 450 27.98 -16.44 -26.31
CA ASN A 450 28.53 -17.77 -26.02
C ASN A 450 27.44 -18.85 -25.90
N SER A 451 26.78 -19.12 -27.04
CA SER A 451 26.54 -20.45 -27.62
C SER A 451 25.88 -21.61 -26.83
N LYS A 452 25.51 -21.47 -25.54
CA LYS A 452 24.83 -22.53 -24.77
C LYS A 452 23.68 -22.08 -23.85
N CYS A 453 23.24 -20.83 -23.90
CA CYS A 453 22.08 -20.39 -23.11
C CYS A 453 20.75 -20.64 -23.84
N THR A 454 20.34 -21.90 -23.96
CA THR A 454 19.09 -22.33 -24.64
C THR A 454 17.80 -22.03 -23.87
N SER A 455 17.81 -21.06 -22.94
CA SER A 455 16.63 -20.70 -22.14
C SER A 455 16.33 -19.20 -22.23
N SER A 456 15.19 -18.88 -22.84
CA SER A 456 14.59 -17.54 -22.88
C SER A 456 14.47 -16.89 -21.50
N ARG A 457 14.40 -17.71 -20.43
CA ARG A 457 14.35 -17.27 -19.04
C ARG A 457 15.59 -16.44 -18.62
N ALA A 458 16.77 -16.72 -19.18
CA ALA A 458 17.98 -15.95 -18.87
C ALA A 458 17.94 -14.55 -19.51
N GLU A 459 17.57 -14.47 -20.79
CA GLU A 459 17.41 -13.22 -21.53
C GLU A 459 16.31 -12.35 -20.90
N VAL A 460 15.18 -12.94 -20.51
CA VAL A 460 14.11 -12.24 -19.79
C VAL A 460 14.58 -11.74 -18.42
N CYS A 461 15.33 -12.56 -17.66
CA CYS A 461 15.95 -12.10 -16.42
C CYS A 461 16.90 -10.92 -16.67
N GLN A 462 17.69 -10.93 -17.74
CA GLN A 462 18.64 -9.85 -18.08
C GLN A 462 17.96 -8.59 -18.62
N MET A 463 16.86 -8.72 -19.36
CA MET A 463 16.02 -7.60 -19.81
C MET A 463 15.33 -6.95 -18.62
N VAL A 464 14.66 -7.73 -17.76
CA VAL A 464 14.09 -7.24 -16.49
C VAL A 464 15.19 -6.61 -15.63
N HIS A 465 16.37 -7.21 -15.54
CA HIS A 465 17.50 -6.62 -14.84
C HIS A 465 17.86 -5.24 -15.38
N THR A 466 17.89 -5.05 -16.70
CA THR A 466 18.35 -3.81 -17.33
C THR A 466 17.29 -2.70 -17.34
N SER A 467 16.01 -3.02 -17.62
CA SER A 467 14.93 -2.02 -17.56
C SER A 467 14.73 -1.49 -16.14
N TYR A 468 14.88 -2.35 -15.13
CA TYR A 468 14.72 -1.97 -13.72
C TYR A 468 15.99 -1.33 -13.13
N ALA A 469 17.20 -1.72 -13.55
CA ALA A 469 18.43 -1.01 -13.18
C ALA A 469 18.46 0.44 -13.70
N ASN A 470 17.86 0.68 -14.88
CA ASN A 470 17.72 2.02 -15.46
C ASN A 470 16.48 2.80 -14.99
N TRP A 471 15.63 2.20 -14.14
CA TRP A 471 14.46 2.88 -13.55
C TRP A 471 14.75 4.28 -12.97
N PRO A 472 15.83 4.46 -12.17
CA PRO A 472 16.41 5.76 -11.83
C PRO A 472 16.34 6.85 -12.91
N LEU A 473 16.80 6.52 -14.11
CA LEU A 473 16.96 7.45 -15.23
C LEU A 473 15.63 7.66 -15.96
N LEU A 474 14.81 6.61 -16.06
CA LEU A 474 13.46 6.68 -16.64
C LEU A 474 12.55 7.60 -15.81
N ALA A 475 12.48 7.43 -14.49
CA ALA A 475 11.66 8.29 -13.63
C ALA A 475 12.14 9.75 -13.58
N VAL A 476 13.46 9.99 -13.64
CA VAL A 476 14.04 11.33 -13.76
C VAL A 476 13.67 11.97 -15.11
N LYS A 477 13.62 11.17 -16.19
CA LYS A 477 13.14 11.63 -17.50
C LYS A 477 11.64 11.95 -17.47
N GLU A 478 10.81 11.18 -16.76
CA GLU A 478 9.38 11.49 -16.58
C GLU A 478 9.13 12.77 -15.81
N LEU A 479 9.91 13.10 -14.78
CA LEU A 479 9.80 14.42 -14.12
C LEU A 479 10.24 15.59 -15.02
N SER A 480 10.60 15.33 -16.28
CA SER A 480 10.90 16.31 -17.32
C SER A 480 9.89 16.32 -18.48
N VAL A 481 8.78 15.57 -18.42
CA VAL A 481 7.72 15.54 -19.45
C VAL A 481 6.58 16.54 -19.17
N PRO A 482 5.75 16.97 -20.17
CA PRO A 482 4.79 18.07 -20.02
C PRO A 482 3.77 18.02 -18.86
N PRO A 483 3.23 16.85 -18.43
CA PRO A 483 2.43 16.75 -17.20
C PRO A 483 3.17 17.24 -15.94
N PHE A 484 4.48 17.04 -15.91
CA PHE A 484 5.44 17.42 -14.88
C PHE A 484 6.33 18.60 -15.30
N MET A 485 5.95 19.38 -16.32
CA MET A 485 6.63 20.63 -16.60
C MET A 485 6.02 21.77 -15.78
N ALA A 486 6.89 22.55 -15.15
CA ALA A 486 6.52 23.83 -14.58
C ALA A 486 6.28 24.84 -15.70
N GLU A 487 5.22 25.62 -15.57
CA GLU A 487 4.96 26.77 -16.42
C GLU A 487 5.71 27.97 -15.82
N ARG A 488 6.65 28.51 -16.59
CA ARG A 488 7.46 29.67 -16.22
C ARG A 488 6.65 30.95 -16.43
N ALA A 489 7.06 32.04 -15.78
CA ALA A 489 6.47 33.35 -15.98
C ALA A 489 6.61 33.89 -17.43
N ASP A 490 7.53 33.33 -18.22
CA ASP A 490 7.72 33.62 -19.65
C ASP A 490 6.87 32.71 -20.57
N GLY A 491 5.94 31.93 -20.01
CA GLY A 491 5.06 31.00 -20.73
C GLY A 491 5.77 29.73 -21.24
N ARG A 492 7.08 29.57 -21.01
CA ARG A 492 7.80 28.36 -21.41
C ARG A 492 7.63 27.26 -20.37
N HIS A 493 7.82 26.02 -20.82
CA HIS A 493 7.76 24.84 -19.96
C HIS A 493 9.16 24.36 -19.60
N GLY A 494 9.40 24.12 -18.31
CA GLY A 494 10.67 23.63 -17.78
C GLY A 494 10.51 22.39 -16.89
N SER A 495 11.56 21.57 -16.78
CA SER A 495 11.55 20.34 -15.97
C SER A 495 11.35 20.65 -14.47
N VAL A 496 10.45 19.91 -13.81
CA VAL A 496 10.24 19.93 -12.34
C VAL A 496 11.56 19.73 -11.58
N ILE A 497 12.50 18.96 -12.13
CA ILE A 497 13.79 18.68 -11.49
C ILE A 497 14.70 19.91 -11.46
N LEU A 498 14.79 20.63 -12.59
CA LEU A 498 15.74 21.73 -12.77
C LEU A 498 15.20 23.02 -12.16
N GLU A 499 13.93 23.33 -12.44
CA GLU A 499 13.35 24.63 -12.10
C GLU A 499 12.56 24.57 -10.78
N GLY A 500 11.96 23.41 -10.50
CA GLY A 500 10.93 23.24 -9.48
C GLY A 500 9.53 23.53 -10.00
N PHE A 501 8.50 23.22 -9.21
CA PHE A 501 7.09 23.45 -9.56
C PHE A 501 6.35 24.04 -8.35
N SER A 502 5.61 25.13 -8.57
CA SER A 502 4.92 25.87 -7.50
C SER A 502 5.80 26.18 -6.27
N GLY A 503 7.11 26.39 -6.46
CA GLY A 503 8.06 26.66 -5.37
C GLY A 503 8.63 25.43 -4.66
N LEU A 504 8.11 24.23 -4.95
CA LEU A 504 8.76 22.95 -4.63
C LEU A 504 9.96 22.75 -5.56
N ARG A 505 11.03 22.13 -5.06
CA ARG A 505 12.16 21.64 -5.85
C ARG A 505 12.51 20.24 -5.41
N MET A 506 12.81 19.36 -6.36
CA MET A 506 13.30 18.02 -6.03
C MET A 506 14.64 18.12 -5.30
N ARG A 507 14.87 17.26 -4.32
CA ARG A 507 16.16 17.16 -3.62
C ARG A 507 17.14 16.35 -4.49
N ARG A 508 18.38 16.85 -4.62
CA ARG A 508 19.49 16.15 -5.31
C ARG A 508 20.04 14.95 -4.50
N ARG A 509 19.72 14.88 -3.22
CA ARG A 509 20.02 13.78 -2.30
C ARG A 509 18.75 13.55 -1.48
N HIS A 510 18.14 12.39 -1.67
CA HIS A 510 17.12 11.86 -0.76
C HIS A 510 17.80 11.62 0.60
N ARG A 511 17.09 11.91 1.69
CA ARG A 511 17.57 11.81 3.08
C ARG A 511 16.68 10.92 3.94
N VAL A 512 15.39 10.90 3.66
CA VAL A 512 14.39 10.12 4.42
C VAL A 512 14.47 8.67 3.96
N VAL A 513 14.44 8.49 2.64
CA VAL A 513 14.85 7.25 1.99
C VAL A 513 16.39 7.29 1.99
N ARG A 514 16.99 6.63 3.01
CA ARG A 514 18.41 6.80 3.40
C ARG A 514 19.38 6.42 2.26
N ASP A 515 19.04 5.39 1.49
CA ASP A 515 19.56 5.26 0.13
C ASP A 515 18.69 6.03 -0.85
N ARG A 516 19.33 6.61 -1.87
CA ARG A 516 18.63 7.19 -3.04
C ARG A 516 17.66 6.23 -3.74
N TRP A 517 17.64 4.95 -3.35
CA TRP A 517 17.05 3.82 -4.07
C TRP A 517 16.48 2.69 -3.17
N SER A 518 16.32 2.82 -1.85
CA SER A 518 15.98 1.66 -0.97
C SER A 518 14.57 1.04 -1.13
N GLY A 519 13.81 1.40 -2.16
CA GLY A 519 12.70 0.56 -2.65
C GLY A 519 13.15 -0.57 -3.58
N PHE A 520 14.45 -0.63 -3.92
CA PHE A 520 15.00 -1.50 -4.94
C PHE A 520 16.13 -2.40 -4.40
N PRO A 521 15.91 -3.72 -4.29
CA PRO A 521 17.00 -4.67 -4.04
C PRO A 521 18.01 -4.77 -5.21
N MET A 522 17.71 -4.15 -6.35
CA MET A 522 18.59 -4.08 -7.53
C MET A 522 19.89 -3.32 -7.32
N ARG A 523 19.99 -2.38 -6.36
CA ARG A 523 21.23 -1.61 -6.22
C ARG A 523 22.37 -2.47 -5.67
N ASP A 524 22.06 -3.38 -4.76
CA ASP A 524 23.03 -4.31 -4.18
C ASP A 524 23.40 -5.46 -5.13
N VAL A 525 22.69 -5.59 -6.26
CA VAL A 525 23.13 -6.42 -7.40
C VAL A 525 24.32 -5.79 -8.13
N TYR A 526 24.39 -4.46 -8.14
CA TYR A 526 25.43 -3.67 -8.81
C TYR A 526 26.37 -2.98 -7.80
N LEU A 527 27.09 -3.80 -7.04
CA LEU A 527 28.34 -3.36 -6.41
C LEU A 527 29.43 -3.24 -7.49
N PRO A 528 30.06 -2.06 -7.70
CA PRO A 528 31.10 -1.84 -8.74
C PRO A 528 32.34 -2.75 -8.63
N ASN A 529 32.46 -3.43 -7.49
CA ASN A 529 33.58 -4.26 -7.05
C ASN A 529 33.30 -5.77 -7.13
N GLY A 530 32.29 -6.21 -7.89
CA GLY A 530 32.18 -7.60 -8.38
C GLY A 530 31.71 -8.66 -7.37
N ALA A 531 31.21 -8.26 -6.19
CA ALA A 531 30.66 -9.18 -5.19
C ALA A 531 29.25 -9.68 -5.59
N HIS A 532 29.18 -10.56 -6.59
CA HIS A 532 27.93 -10.88 -7.29
C HIS A 532 27.02 -11.92 -6.61
N ASP A 533 27.47 -12.71 -5.64
CA ASP A 533 26.76 -13.95 -5.26
C ASP A 533 25.40 -13.71 -4.56
N HIS A 534 25.28 -12.65 -3.74
CA HIS A 534 24.01 -12.29 -3.09
C HIS A 534 22.95 -11.71 -4.05
N SER A 535 23.33 -11.41 -5.30
CA SER A 535 22.48 -10.64 -6.22
C SER A 535 21.32 -11.45 -6.80
N LEU A 536 21.59 -12.62 -7.38
CA LEU A 536 20.58 -13.39 -8.11
C LEU A 536 19.55 -14.03 -7.18
N ALA A 537 19.97 -14.45 -5.98
CA ALA A 537 19.06 -14.96 -4.95
C ALA A 537 18.09 -13.88 -4.46
N ARG A 538 18.59 -12.66 -4.18
CA ARG A 538 17.75 -11.52 -3.77
C ARG A 538 16.86 -11.02 -4.90
N LEU A 539 17.37 -10.97 -6.14
CA LEU A 539 16.56 -10.68 -7.33
C LEU A 539 15.43 -11.69 -7.49
N ARG A 540 15.67 -13.00 -7.36
CA ARG A 540 14.64 -14.04 -7.42
C ARG A 540 13.62 -13.91 -6.28
N ALA A 541 14.07 -13.61 -5.07
CA ALA A 541 13.19 -13.44 -3.91
C ALA A 541 12.30 -12.18 -4.02
N TRP A 542 12.82 -11.09 -4.59
CA TRP A 542 12.03 -9.92 -4.96
C TRP A 542 11.12 -10.16 -6.18
N GLN A 543 11.60 -10.88 -7.19
CA GLN A 543 10.78 -11.35 -8.31
C GLN A 543 9.67 -12.31 -7.87
N ALA A 544 9.74 -12.87 -6.66
CA ALA A 544 8.62 -13.59 -6.05
C ALA A 544 7.62 -12.66 -5.34
N TRP A 545 7.98 -11.43 -4.94
CA TRP A 545 7.18 -10.55 -4.07
C TRP A 545 5.81 -10.19 -4.63
N ALA A 546 4.85 -9.87 -3.74
CA ALA A 546 3.45 -9.55 -4.08
C ALA A 546 3.29 -8.38 -5.06
N TYR A 547 4.32 -7.53 -5.17
CA TYR A 547 4.34 -6.43 -6.13
C TYR A 547 5.76 -6.19 -6.63
N PRO A 548 6.16 -6.84 -7.75
CA PRO A 548 7.49 -6.70 -8.33
C PRO A 548 7.57 -5.54 -9.33
N GLU A 549 6.62 -4.59 -9.33
CA GLU A 549 6.75 -3.42 -10.20
C GLU A 549 7.76 -2.43 -9.64
N ALA A 550 8.34 -1.67 -10.57
CA ALA A 550 9.30 -0.64 -10.24
C ALA A 550 8.62 0.57 -9.57
N LEU A 551 9.17 0.95 -8.41
CA LEU A 551 8.67 2.03 -7.57
C LEU A 551 9.82 2.98 -7.23
N GLN A 552 9.57 4.29 -7.30
CA GLN A 552 10.58 5.28 -6.94
C GLN A 552 10.00 6.38 -6.07
N TRP A 553 10.52 6.48 -4.85
CA TRP A 553 10.32 7.64 -4.01
C TRP A 553 11.10 8.84 -4.54
N VAL A 554 10.45 9.98 -4.63
CA VAL A 554 11.07 11.27 -4.93
C VAL A 554 10.80 12.27 -3.81
N GLU A 555 11.85 12.99 -3.39
CA GLU A 555 11.76 13.98 -2.32
C GLU A 555 11.67 15.40 -2.87
N PHE A 556 10.66 16.15 -2.42
CA PHE A 556 10.48 17.57 -2.73
C PHE A 556 10.65 18.42 -1.48
N ARG A 557 11.29 19.59 -1.63
CA ARG A 557 11.40 20.62 -0.59
C ARG A 557 10.88 21.96 -1.09
N LYS A 558 10.29 22.79 -0.23
CA LYS A 558 9.76 24.10 -0.61
C LYS A 558 10.85 25.17 -0.55
N ALA A 559 11.43 25.49 -1.71
CA ALA A 559 12.63 26.33 -1.83
C ALA A 559 12.35 27.84 -1.84
N ARG A 560 11.12 28.26 -2.16
CA ARG A 560 10.66 29.65 -2.11
C ARG A 560 9.24 29.69 -1.54
N ARG A 561 8.86 30.81 -0.89
CA ARG A 561 7.43 31.12 -0.68
C ARG A 561 6.83 31.38 -2.06
N PHE A 562 5.80 30.63 -2.41
CA PHE A 562 4.99 30.90 -3.60
C PHE A 562 3.88 31.89 -3.22
N PRO A 563 3.34 32.67 -4.18
CA PRO A 563 2.08 33.40 -4.00
C PRO A 563 0.97 32.48 -3.48
N SER A 564 -0.03 33.09 -2.84
CA SER A 564 -1.13 32.41 -2.17
C SER A 564 -2.00 31.59 -3.14
N ARG A 565 -2.88 30.73 -2.58
CA ARG A 565 -3.86 29.98 -3.40
C ARG A 565 -4.77 30.92 -4.21
N ALA A 566 -5.05 32.13 -3.72
CA ALA A 566 -5.84 33.13 -4.44
C ALA A 566 -5.13 33.60 -5.73
N ASP A 567 -3.82 33.85 -5.65
CA ASP A 567 -2.98 34.27 -6.79
C ASP A 567 -2.90 33.17 -7.86
N LEU A 568 -2.92 31.89 -7.44
CA LEU A 568 -2.91 30.73 -8.33
C LEU A 568 -4.28 30.42 -8.97
N VAL A 569 -5.39 30.77 -8.33
CA VAL A 569 -6.73 30.54 -8.88
C VAL A 569 -6.91 31.33 -10.19
N GLY A 570 -6.31 32.52 -10.32
CA GLY A 570 -6.27 33.30 -11.56
C GLY A 570 -5.63 32.56 -12.75
N LEU A 571 -4.65 31.70 -12.51
CA LEU A 571 -3.98 30.91 -13.55
C LEU A 571 -4.81 29.66 -13.94
N SER A 572 -5.43 29.00 -12.97
CA SER A 572 -6.19 27.75 -13.21
C SER A 572 -7.58 27.96 -13.84
N THR A 573 -8.14 29.17 -13.77
CA THR A 573 -9.54 29.44 -14.11
C THR A 573 -9.84 29.57 -15.60
N GLN A 574 -8.84 29.76 -16.48
CA GLN A 574 -9.11 30.10 -17.88
C GLN A 574 -9.80 29.00 -18.72
N LYS A 575 -9.63 27.69 -18.44
CA LYS A 575 -10.25 26.62 -19.27
C LYS A 575 -10.88 25.41 -18.55
N GLY A 576 -10.53 25.09 -17.30
CA GLY A 576 -10.92 23.80 -16.68
C GLY A 576 -12.20 23.79 -15.82
N GLN A 577 -12.39 24.79 -14.95
CA GLN A 577 -13.27 24.64 -13.78
C GLN A 577 -14.78 24.71 -14.08
N LYS A 578 -15.22 25.51 -15.06
CA LYS A 578 -16.66 25.63 -15.40
C LYS A 578 -17.28 24.28 -15.80
N THR A 579 -16.53 23.45 -16.52
CA THR A 579 -16.97 22.12 -16.98
C THR A 579 -17.04 21.11 -15.83
N PHE A 580 -16.10 21.18 -14.88
CA PHE A 580 -16.06 20.30 -13.71
C PHE A 580 -17.21 20.59 -12.73
N MET A 581 -17.45 21.87 -12.39
CA MET A 581 -18.53 22.27 -11.49
C MET A 581 -19.91 21.91 -12.05
N ARG A 582 -20.13 22.07 -13.36
CA ARG A 582 -21.38 21.68 -14.03
C ARG A 582 -21.63 20.17 -13.98
N ARG A 583 -20.57 19.34 -14.06
CA ARG A 583 -20.65 17.88 -13.86
C ARG A 583 -20.91 17.51 -12.40
N LYS A 584 -20.24 18.13 -11.42
CA LYS A 584 -20.46 17.86 -9.98
C LYS A 584 -21.92 18.17 -9.56
N LYS A 585 -22.49 19.28 -10.05
CA LYS A 585 -23.88 19.68 -9.77
C LYS A 585 -24.93 18.74 -10.39
N MET A 586 -24.65 18.10 -11.55
CA MET A 586 -25.52 17.07 -12.13
C MET A 586 -25.39 15.70 -11.44
N ALA A 587 -24.17 15.31 -11.04
CA ALA A 587 -23.94 14.05 -10.31
C ALA A 587 -24.64 14.05 -8.93
N ALA A 588 -24.55 15.15 -8.19
CA ALA A 588 -25.22 15.31 -6.90
C ALA A 588 -26.75 15.13 -7.03
N ARG A 589 -27.39 15.76 -8.03
CA ARG A 589 -28.82 15.61 -8.30
C ARG A 589 -29.23 14.16 -8.63
N LYS A 590 -28.40 13.40 -9.36
CA LYS A 590 -28.68 11.97 -9.64
C LYS A 590 -28.50 11.07 -8.42
N ASN A 591 -27.58 11.36 -7.52
CA ASN A 591 -27.35 10.53 -6.33
C ASN A 591 -28.40 10.73 -5.24
N VAL A 592 -28.83 11.97 -5.00
CA VAL A 592 -29.91 12.28 -4.02
C VAL A 592 -31.21 11.56 -4.40
N ALA A 593 -31.56 11.51 -5.69
CA ALA A 593 -32.73 10.80 -6.19
C ALA A 593 -32.63 9.26 -6.11
N ARG A 594 -31.45 8.68 -5.83
CA ARG A 594 -31.22 7.23 -5.84
C ARG A 594 -30.95 6.63 -4.46
N LEU A 595 -30.62 7.46 -3.47
CA LEU A 595 -30.29 7.03 -2.11
C LEU A 595 -31.48 7.08 -1.13
N GLY A 596 -32.50 7.89 -1.41
CA GLY A 596 -33.56 8.21 -0.45
C GLY A 596 -34.56 7.09 -0.09
N SER A 597 -34.56 5.94 -0.80
CA SER A 597 -35.69 4.99 -0.71
C SER A 597 -35.34 3.55 -0.33
N VAL A 598 -34.06 3.15 -0.38
CA VAL A 598 -33.68 1.70 -0.31
C VAL A 598 -32.77 1.37 0.88
N ARG A 599 -32.00 2.32 1.42
CA ARG A 599 -30.97 2.02 2.46
C ARG A 599 -31.43 2.16 3.91
N LEU A 600 -32.51 2.88 4.21
CA LEU A 600 -32.98 3.08 5.59
C LEU A 600 -33.77 1.89 6.15
N LEU A 601 -34.49 1.14 5.30
CA LEU A 601 -35.28 -0.03 5.72
C LEU A 601 -34.39 -1.20 6.16
N ASN A 602 -33.39 -1.59 5.35
CA ASN A 602 -32.48 -2.69 5.69
C ASN A 602 -31.56 -2.40 6.90
N LEU A 603 -31.42 -1.14 7.31
CA LEU A 603 -30.64 -0.78 8.49
C LEU A 603 -31.37 -1.16 9.78
N ALA A 604 -32.69 -0.92 9.86
CA ALA A 604 -33.47 -1.08 11.08
C ALA A 604 -33.58 -2.54 11.56
N GLU A 605 -33.53 -3.52 10.65
CA GLU A 605 -33.74 -4.95 10.96
C GLU A 605 -32.50 -5.65 11.55
N ASN A 606 -31.31 -5.04 11.46
CA ASN A 606 -30.04 -5.73 11.72
C ASN A 606 -29.30 -5.32 13.01
N LEU A 607 -29.85 -4.39 13.80
CA LEU A 607 -29.16 -3.77 14.94
C LEU A 607 -29.75 -4.16 16.30
N SER A 608 -28.87 -4.36 17.29
CA SER A 608 -29.24 -4.57 18.69
C SER A 608 -29.49 -3.24 19.43
N ALA A 609 -30.09 -3.31 20.62
CA ALA A 609 -30.44 -2.15 21.44
C ALA A 609 -29.26 -1.18 21.69
N GLY A 610 -28.03 -1.69 21.86
CA GLY A 610 -26.83 -0.85 22.02
C GLY A 610 -26.47 -0.07 20.75
N GLY A 611 -26.52 -0.71 19.58
CA GLY A 611 -26.30 -0.05 18.29
C GLY A 611 -27.41 0.95 17.95
N LEU A 612 -28.65 0.64 18.33
CA LEU A 612 -29.79 1.55 18.22
C LEU A 612 -29.62 2.79 19.10
N GLY A 613 -28.94 2.74 20.24
CA GLY A 613 -28.65 3.92 21.05
C GLY A 613 -27.75 4.93 20.35
N LEU A 614 -26.62 4.47 19.79
CA LEU A 614 -25.69 5.31 19.04
C LEU A 614 -26.30 5.82 17.72
N LEU A 615 -27.06 4.97 17.02
CA LEU A 615 -27.79 5.40 15.83
C LEU A 615 -29.00 6.28 16.14
N ALA A 616 -29.61 6.18 17.32
CA ALA A 616 -30.62 7.14 17.79
C ALA A 616 -29.98 8.48 18.16
N GLN A 617 -28.74 8.53 18.67
CA GLN A 617 -28.00 9.78 18.82
C GLN A 617 -27.66 10.42 17.47
N ILE A 618 -27.17 9.62 16.51
CA ILE A 618 -26.93 10.08 15.12
C ILE A 618 -28.25 10.56 14.49
N ALA A 619 -29.33 9.79 14.58
CA ALA A 619 -30.64 10.12 14.02
C ALA A 619 -31.36 11.26 14.76
N SER A 620 -31.13 11.46 16.06
CA SER A 620 -31.59 12.63 16.82
C SER A 620 -30.84 13.88 16.36
N GLY A 621 -29.52 13.77 16.15
CA GLY A 621 -28.73 14.77 15.44
C GLY A 621 -29.32 15.09 14.06
N MET A 622 -29.74 14.07 13.30
CA MET A 622 -30.38 14.24 11.97
C MET A 622 -31.82 14.76 12.02
N LYS A 623 -32.58 14.55 13.11
CA LYS A 623 -33.92 15.14 13.29
C LYS A 623 -33.85 16.62 13.68
N ASN A 624 -32.80 17.03 14.40
CA ASN A 624 -32.49 18.42 14.68
C ASN A 624 -31.77 19.13 13.50
N LEU A 625 -31.77 18.52 12.31
CA LEU A 625 -31.19 19.03 11.05
C LEU A 625 -32.26 19.33 9.97
N GLY A 626 -33.54 19.34 10.33
CA GLY A 626 -34.67 19.78 9.48
C GLY A 626 -34.88 21.28 9.52
#